data_AF-A0A1Y2VIL1-F1
#
_entry.id   AF-A0A1Y2VIL1-F1
#
_cell.length_a   1.000
_cell.length_b   1.000
_cell.length_c   1.000
_cell.angle_alpha   90.00
_cell.angle_beta   90.00
_cell.angle_gamma   90.00
#
_symmetry.space_group_name_H-M   'P 1'
#
loop_
_entity.id
_entity.type
_entity.pdbx_description
1 polymer ?
#
loop_
_entity_poly.entity_id
_entity_poly.type
_entity_poly.pdbx_seq_one_letter_code
_entity_poly.pdbx_strand_id
1 'polypeptide(L)'
;MPSFKSIIALGFLAAAQLAASHGVITDATGDAGGSGMALGVDTSTPRDGTRRRPFQQDSTRFRGDQADTFGETIGAGNNDLEQGTQAIMAETGDQLPQVTAGGEVKMTLHQVNADGAGPYSCMINSDGTGADWDDIEVTQSPPGEDSRDRDGNETDFPLTAAIPADQECTGTVAGQDNVCLVRCQNGARAGPFGGVVPVQSKSPLMDYLEVIVVDR
;
A
#
# COMPACT_ATOMS: atom_id res chain seq x y z
N MET A 1 46.72 44.90 -22.15
CA MET A 1 46.93 43.70 -21.31
C MET A 1 45.65 43.50 -20.51
N PRO A 2 44.88 42.42 -20.73
CA PRO A 2 43.60 42.23 -20.07
C PRO A 2 43.84 41.74 -18.63
N SER A 3 43.12 42.30 -17.66
CA SER A 3 43.03 41.71 -16.31
C SER A 3 41.61 41.22 -16.12
N PHE A 4 41.37 39.98 -16.54
CA PHE A 4 40.17 39.24 -16.19
C PHE A 4 40.25 38.87 -14.71
N LYS A 5 39.48 39.55 -13.87
CA LYS A 5 39.22 39.08 -12.50
C LYS A 5 38.18 37.96 -12.60
N SER A 6 38.64 36.72 -12.58
CA SER A 6 37.79 35.54 -12.52
C SER A 6 36.94 35.56 -11.26
N ILE A 7 35.63 35.72 -11.43
CA ILE A 7 34.63 35.43 -10.41
C ILE A 7 34.52 33.89 -10.34
N ILE A 8 35.13 33.28 -9.32
CA ILE A 8 34.90 31.87 -9.01
C ILE A 8 33.65 31.80 -8.14
N ALA A 9 32.48 31.65 -8.77
CA ALA A 9 31.28 31.21 -8.09
C ALA A 9 31.39 29.68 -7.92
N LEU A 10 31.83 29.25 -6.73
CA LEU A 10 31.84 27.84 -6.35
C LEU A 10 30.38 27.43 -6.06
N GLY A 11 29.65 27.03 -7.10
CA GLY A 11 28.33 26.43 -6.95
C GLY A 11 28.47 25.07 -6.28
N PHE A 12 28.18 24.98 -4.99
CA PHE A 12 27.89 23.71 -4.35
C PHE A 12 26.58 23.17 -4.93
N LEU A 13 26.68 22.34 -5.97
CA LEU A 13 25.58 21.49 -6.38
C LEU A 13 25.47 20.42 -5.29
N ALA A 14 24.65 20.70 -4.26
CA ALA A 14 24.19 19.66 -3.36
C ALA A 14 23.41 18.67 -4.23
N ALA A 15 24.07 17.60 -4.67
CA ALA A 15 23.40 16.40 -5.12
C ALA A 15 22.69 15.85 -3.87
N ALA A 16 21.53 16.41 -3.56
CA ALA A 16 20.56 15.75 -2.71
C ALA A 16 20.30 14.43 -3.44
N GLN A 17 20.95 13.37 -2.97
CA GLN A 17 20.44 12.04 -3.20
C GLN A 17 19.04 12.12 -2.59
N LEU A 18 18.05 12.35 -3.45
CA LEU A 18 16.70 11.92 -3.23
C LEU A 18 16.83 10.41 -3.12
N ALA A 19 17.22 9.94 -1.93
CA ALA A 19 16.91 8.59 -1.50
C ALA A 19 15.40 8.53 -1.73
N ALA A 20 15.01 7.80 -2.76
CA ALA A 20 13.62 7.63 -3.07
C ALA A 20 13.06 6.75 -1.97
N SER A 21 12.01 7.21 -1.32
CA SER A 21 11.39 6.44 -0.28
C SER A 21 10.75 5.20 -0.75
N HIS A 22 10.69 4.19 0.10
CA HIS A 22 9.92 3.02 -0.22
C HIS A 22 9.32 2.50 1.07
N GLY A 23 7.99 2.49 1.09
CA GLY A 23 7.18 1.78 2.08
C GLY A 23 6.35 0.77 1.31
N VAL A 24 6.17 -0.41 1.89
CA VAL A 24 5.44 -1.51 1.25
C VAL A 24 4.55 -2.19 2.27
N ILE A 25 3.30 -2.44 1.90
CA ILE A 25 2.33 -3.11 2.77
C ILE A 25 2.50 -4.62 2.57
N THR A 26 3.22 -5.25 3.49
CA THR A 26 3.66 -6.65 3.39
C THR A 26 2.65 -7.64 3.93
N ASP A 27 1.75 -7.18 4.80
CA ASP A 27 0.67 -7.98 5.36
C ASP A 27 -0.57 -7.12 5.53
N ALA A 28 -1.74 -7.73 5.37
CA ALA A 28 -3.03 -7.15 5.65
C ALA A 28 -3.99 -8.22 6.19
N THR A 29 -4.76 -7.87 7.21
CA THR A 29 -5.80 -8.70 7.83
C THR A 29 -7.04 -7.83 8.04
N GLY A 30 -8.20 -8.31 7.60
CA GLY A 30 -9.47 -7.62 7.87
C GLY A 30 -10.01 -7.97 9.25
N ASP A 31 -10.94 -7.17 9.78
CA ASP A 31 -11.56 -7.39 11.08
C ASP A 31 -12.32 -8.73 11.18
N ALA A 32 -12.74 -9.29 10.05
CA ALA A 32 -13.36 -10.61 9.96
C ALA A 32 -12.39 -11.73 9.53
N GLY A 33 -11.08 -11.47 9.50
CA GLY A 33 -10.02 -12.44 9.19
C GLY A 33 -9.47 -12.31 7.77
N GLY A 34 -9.02 -13.44 7.21
CA GLY A 34 -8.29 -13.48 5.93
C GLY A 34 -6.89 -12.88 6.03
N SER A 35 -6.11 -13.04 4.96
CA SER A 35 -4.75 -12.51 4.87
C SER A 35 -4.45 -12.05 3.45
N GLY A 36 -3.73 -10.96 3.32
CA GLY A 36 -3.29 -10.42 2.05
C GLY A 36 -2.06 -9.55 2.21
N MET A 37 -1.75 -8.82 1.15
CA MET A 37 -0.69 -7.83 1.08
C MET A 37 -1.04 -6.84 -0.03
N ALA A 38 -0.22 -5.81 -0.25
CA ALA A 38 -0.44 -4.92 -1.39
C ALA A 38 -0.16 -5.60 -2.74
N LEU A 39 -0.81 -5.12 -3.79
CA LEU A 39 -0.47 -5.44 -5.17
C LEU A 39 1.01 -5.16 -5.44
N GLY A 40 1.64 -6.05 -6.20
CA GLY A 40 3.02 -5.92 -6.65
C GLY A 40 4.07 -6.35 -5.63
N VAL A 41 3.67 -6.75 -4.40
CA VAL A 41 4.59 -7.29 -3.39
C VAL A 41 5.24 -8.59 -3.89
N ASP A 42 6.54 -8.68 -3.70
CA ASP A 42 7.35 -9.87 -3.96
C ASP A 42 7.98 -10.30 -2.63
N THR A 43 7.46 -11.40 -2.05
CA THR A 43 7.90 -11.92 -0.74
C THR A 43 9.35 -12.41 -0.75
N SER A 44 9.98 -12.56 -1.92
CA SER A 44 11.41 -12.85 -2.05
C SER A 44 12.30 -11.60 -1.96
N THR A 45 11.73 -10.39 -1.99
CA THR A 45 12.48 -9.14 -1.84
C THR A 45 13.03 -9.03 -0.42
N PRO A 46 14.36 -8.96 -0.24
CA PRO A 46 14.94 -8.81 1.10
C PRO A 46 14.58 -7.44 1.71
N ARG A 47 14.43 -7.42 3.03
CA ARG A 47 13.94 -6.26 3.82
C ARG A 47 14.95 -5.73 4.83
N ASP A 48 16.18 -6.20 4.75
CA ASP A 48 17.31 -5.90 5.65
C ASP A 48 18.27 -4.87 5.05
N GLY A 49 17.74 -3.92 4.26
CA GLY A 49 18.54 -2.89 3.63
C GLY A 49 17.76 -1.73 3.02
N THR A 50 18.44 -0.60 2.85
CA THR A 50 17.86 0.67 2.38
C THR A 50 18.19 1.02 0.92
N ARG A 51 18.93 0.18 0.20
CA ARG A 51 19.35 0.47 -1.19
C ARG A 51 18.23 0.17 -2.18
N ARG A 52 18.17 0.93 -3.28
CA ARG A 52 17.21 0.72 -4.38
C ARG A 52 17.16 -0.73 -4.87
N ARG A 53 18.32 -1.38 -5.00
CA ARG A 53 18.42 -2.80 -5.35
C ARG A 53 19.22 -3.52 -4.27
N PRO A 54 18.77 -4.68 -3.78
CA PRO A 54 17.51 -5.37 -4.10
C PRO A 54 16.27 -4.91 -3.30
N PHE A 55 16.42 -4.10 -2.25
CA PHE A 55 15.43 -4.00 -1.17
C PHE A 55 14.13 -3.24 -1.48
N GLN A 56 14.08 -2.49 -2.59
CA GLN A 56 12.97 -1.61 -2.94
C GLN A 56 12.24 -2.03 -4.22
N GLN A 57 12.49 -3.26 -4.72
CA GLN A 57 12.01 -3.64 -6.05
C GLN A 57 10.48 -3.70 -6.15
N ASP A 58 9.79 -4.07 -5.10
CA ASP A 58 8.36 -4.30 -5.07
C ASP A 58 7.58 -3.23 -4.28
N SER A 59 8.28 -2.17 -3.87
CA SER A 59 7.65 -1.04 -3.20
C SER A 59 6.87 -0.20 -4.21
N THR A 60 5.54 -0.21 -4.06
CA THR A 60 4.64 0.51 -4.94
C THR A 60 4.80 2.02 -4.76
N ARG A 61 4.90 2.71 -5.90
CA ARG A 61 4.83 4.18 -5.98
C ARG A 61 3.64 4.58 -6.85
N PHE A 62 2.92 5.60 -6.42
CA PHE A 62 1.80 6.16 -7.18
C PHE A 62 2.27 7.28 -8.09
N ARG A 63 2.82 6.90 -9.25
CA ARG A 63 3.35 7.80 -10.29
C ARG A 63 3.14 7.22 -11.68
N GLY A 64 3.38 8.05 -12.68
CA GLY A 64 3.29 7.66 -14.08
C GLY A 64 1.84 7.40 -14.48
N ASP A 65 1.64 6.43 -15.37
CA ASP A 65 0.34 6.15 -15.98
C ASP A 65 -0.68 5.59 -14.98
N GLN A 66 -0.21 5.04 -13.86
CA GLN A 66 -1.05 4.47 -12.79
C GLN A 66 -0.98 5.28 -11.48
N ALA A 67 -0.63 6.57 -11.57
CA ALA A 67 -0.56 7.44 -10.39
C ALA A 67 -1.90 7.52 -9.62
N ASP A 68 -3.01 7.48 -10.35
CA ASP A 68 -4.35 7.62 -9.78
C ASP A 68 -5.08 6.27 -9.62
N THR A 69 -4.43 5.15 -9.96
CA THR A 69 -5.00 3.80 -9.90
C THR A 69 -4.19 2.89 -8.97
N PHE A 70 -3.52 1.85 -9.50
CA PHE A 70 -2.88 0.78 -8.74
C PHE A 70 -1.39 1.02 -8.46
N GLY A 71 -0.81 2.08 -9.03
CA GLY A 71 0.61 2.38 -8.94
C GLY A 71 1.51 1.41 -9.74
N GLU A 72 2.80 1.55 -9.52
CA GLU A 72 3.84 0.76 -10.18
C GLU A 72 4.96 0.42 -9.18
N THR A 73 5.62 -0.72 -9.39
CA THR A 73 6.84 -1.11 -8.68
C THR A 73 8.07 -0.91 -9.55
N ILE A 74 9.26 -0.85 -8.94
CA ILE A 74 10.52 -0.73 -9.70
C ILE A 74 10.86 -2.02 -10.45
N GLY A 75 10.52 -3.17 -9.86
CA GLY A 75 10.88 -4.50 -10.33
C GLY A 75 9.93 -5.02 -11.40
N ALA A 76 8.62 -4.95 -11.15
CA ALA A 76 7.59 -5.51 -12.03
C ALA A 76 6.90 -4.45 -12.91
N GLY A 77 7.07 -3.16 -12.62
CA GLY A 77 6.41 -2.08 -13.34
C GLY A 77 4.97 -1.88 -12.86
N ASN A 78 4.10 -1.50 -13.78
CA ASN A 78 2.66 -1.27 -13.54
C ASN A 78 2.02 -2.44 -12.79
N ASN A 79 1.34 -2.14 -11.67
CA ASN A 79 0.58 -3.16 -10.95
C ASN A 79 -0.64 -3.57 -11.78
N ASP A 80 -0.90 -4.87 -11.84
CA ASP A 80 -2.05 -5.47 -12.49
C ASP A 80 -2.99 -6.02 -11.41
N LEU A 81 -4.24 -5.55 -11.39
CA LEU A 81 -5.18 -5.88 -10.34
C LEU A 81 -5.55 -7.37 -10.33
N GLU A 82 -5.83 -7.94 -11.51
CA GLU A 82 -6.25 -9.33 -11.64
C GLU A 82 -5.10 -10.29 -11.31
N GLN A 83 -3.95 -10.10 -11.95
CA GLN A 83 -2.77 -10.94 -11.73
C GLN A 83 -2.20 -10.75 -10.33
N GLY A 84 -2.16 -9.51 -9.83
CA GLY A 84 -1.67 -9.20 -8.50
C GLY A 84 -2.54 -9.82 -7.41
N THR A 85 -3.87 -9.74 -7.54
CA THR A 85 -4.78 -10.37 -6.58
C THR A 85 -4.68 -11.90 -6.60
N GLN A 86 -4.53 -12.51 -7.79
CA GLN A 86 -4.27 -13.95 -7.92
C GLN A 86 -2.96 -14.36 -7.23
N ALA A 87 -1.90 -13.56 -7.38
CA ALA A 87 -0.62 -13.82 -6.74
C ALA A 87 -0.71 -13.71 -5.20
N ILE A 88 -1.44 -12.70 -4.69
CA ILE A 88 -1.71 -12.55 -3.25
C ILE A 88 -2.40 -13.80 -2.70
N MET A 89 -3.50 -14.23 -3.33
CA MET A 89 -4.25 -15.41 -2.90
C MET A 89 -3.40 -16.69 -2.92
N ALA A 90 -2.56 -16.85 -3.94
CA ALA A 90 -1.65 -17.99 -4.04
C ALA A 90 -0.59 -18.01 -2.93
N GLU A 91 -0.15 -16.84 -2.46
CA GLU A 91 0.84 -16.70 -1.38
C GLU A 91 0.19 -16.86 0.01
N THR A 92 -1.01 -16.34 0.23
CA THR A 92 -1.64 -16.27 1.57
C THR A 92 -2.65 -17.38 1.89
N GLY A 93 -3.09 -18.17 0.90
CA GLY A 93 -4.00 -19.30 1.12
C GLY A 93 -5.48 -19.00 0.85
N ASP A 94 -5.75 -18.43 -0.33
CA ASP A 94 -7.06 -18.23 -0.98
C ASP A 94 -8.04 -17.23 -0.36
N GLN A 95 -7.92 -16.85 0.92
CA GLN A 95 -8.82 -15.85 1.52
C GLN A 95 -8.18 -14.47 1.60
N LEU A 96 -8.66 -13.53 0.76
CA LEU A 96 -8.34 -12.10 0.88
C LEU A 96 -8.73 -11.57 2.28
N PRO A 97 -8.15 -10.45 2.74
CA PRO A 97 -8.58 -9.78 3.96
C PRO A 97 -10.10 -9.55 3.98
N GLN A 98 -10.77 -10.13 4.97
CA GLN A 98 -12.23 -10.09 5.11
C GLN A 98 -12.63 -8.93 6.00
N VAL A 99 -13.37 -7.97 5.45
CA VAL A 99 -13.78 -6.76 6.19
C VAL A 99 -15.29 -6.70 6.37
N THR A 100 -15.74 -6.06 7.45
CA THR A 100 -17.15 -5.70 7.64
C THR A 100 -17.39 -4.20 7.44
N ALA A 101 -18.61 -3.82 7.08
CA ALA A 101 -18.99 -2.40 7.06
C ALA A 101 -18.90 -1.83 8.49
N GLY A 102 -18.14 -0.75 8.67
CA GLY A 102 -17.82 -0.18 9.98
C GLY A 102 -16.66 -0.89 10.71
N GLY A 103 -16.05 -1.90 10.08
CA GLY A 103 -14.89 -2.62 10.57
C GLY A 103 -13.58 -1.89 10.27
N GLU A 104 -12.50 -2.65 10.11
CA GLU A 104 -11.16 -2.11 9.85
C GLU A 104 -10.30 -3.09 9.07
N VAL A 105 -9.33 -2.56 8.33
CA VAL A 105 -8.22 -3.34 7.78
C VAL A 105 -6.93 -2.99 8.51
N LYS A 106 -6.28 -4.00 9.07
CA LYS A 106 -4.98 -3.90 9.74
C LYS A 106 -3.91 -4.30 8.75
N MET A 107 -2.87 -3.49 8.66
CA MET A 107 -1.78 -3.66 7.73
C MET A 107 -0.44 -3.58 8.44
N THR A 108 0.54 -4.31 7.93
CA THR A 108 1.95 -4.13 8.26
C THR A 108 2.61 -3.37 7.13
N LEU A 109 3.07 -2.16 7.41
CA LEU A 109 3.91 -1.40 6.50
C LEU A 109 5.37 -1.63 6.86
N HIS A 110 6.13 -2.21 5.93
CA HIS A 110 7.58 -2.19 6.00
C HIS A 110 8.13 -0.88 5.45
N GLN A 111 8.76 -0.08 6.32
CA GLN A 111 9.50 1.11 5.92
C GLN A 111 10.92 0.69 5.48
N VAL A 112 11.19 0.72 4.17
CA VAL A 112 12.50 0.31 3.64
C VAL A 112 13.58 1.34 3.95
N ASN A 113 13.26 2.62 3.80
CA ASN A 113 14.19 3.72 4.05
C ASN A 113 13.46 4.99 4.49
N ALA A 114 14.24 6.05 4.71
CA ALA A 114 13.84 7.14 5.58
C ALA A 114 12.54 7.83 5.19
N ASP A 115 12.13 7.74 3.93
CA ASP A 115 10.96 8.44 3.44
C ASP A 115 9.71 7.57 3.23
N GLY A 116 9.82 6.28 3.52
CA GLY A 116 8.71 5.32 3.54
C GLY A 116 7.90 5.46 4.81
N ALA A 117 8.21 6.46 5.63
CA ALA A 117 7.58 6.78 6.89
C ALA A 117 6.22 7.48 6.68
N GLY A 118 5.50 7.65 7.77
CA GLY A 118 4.22 8.33 7.80
C GLY A 118 4.30 9.86 7.89
N PRO A 119 3.14 10.53 7.97
CA PRO A 119 1.80 9.93 8.01
C PRO A 119 1.35 9.36 6.65
N TYR A 120 0.51 8.34 6.72
CA TYR A 120 -0.20 7.74 5.59
C TYR A 120 -1.64 8.23 5.53
N SER A 121 -2.15 8.44 4.32
CA SER A 121 -3.57 8.60 4.00
C SER A 121 -4.07 7.33 3.30
N CYS A 122 -5.30 6.93 3.58
CA CYS A 122 -5.92 5.79 2.92
C CYS A 122 -7.24 6.20 2.25
N MET A 123 -7.58 5.50 1.18
CA MET A 123 -8.81 5.65 0.42
C MET A 123 -9.31 4.27 -0.02
N ILE A 124 -10.61 4.17 -0.30
CA ILE A 124 -11.25 2.94 -0.72
C ILE A 124 -11.95 3.11 -2.07
N ASN A 125 -11.83 2.09 -2.92
CA ASN A 125 -12.57 1.97 -4.17
C ASN A 125 -13.58 0.81 -4.03
N SER A 126 -14.86 1.14 -4.19
CA SER A 126 -15.98 0.24 -3.88
C SER A 126 -16.23 -0.82 -4.96
N ASP A 127 -15.92 -0.52 -6.21
CA ASP A 127 -16.33 -1.32 -7.37
C ASP A 127 -15.21 -2.18 -7.98
N GLY A 128 -14.01 -2.15 -7.38
CA GLY A 128 -12.86 -2.91 -7.86
C GLY A 128 -12.25 -2.37 -9.17
N THR A 129 -12.67 -1.20 -9.68
CA THR A 129 -12.14 -0.66 -10.94
C THR A 129 -10.89 0.20 -10.73
N GLY A 130 -10.70 0.73 -9.51
CA GLY A 130 -9.66 1.70 -9.20
C GLY A 130 -9.83 3.07 -9.87
N ALA A 131 -11.02 3.37 -10.40
CA ALA A 131 -11.31 4.64 -11.08
C ALA A 131 -11.72 5.76 -10.11
N ASP A 132 -12.53 5.43 -9.11
CA ASP A 132 -13.05 6.36 -8.11
C ASP A 132 -12.61 5.92 -6.70
N TRP A 133 -12.16 6.88 -5.89
CA TRP A 133 -11.62 6.62 -4.56
C TRP A 133 -12.22 7.59 -3.54
N ASP A 134 -12.69 7.05 -2.43
CA ASP A 134 -13.21 7.81 -1.29
C ASP A 134 -12.21 7.74 -0.12
N ASP A 135 -11.89 8.89 0.48
CA ASP A 135 -10.99 8.93 1.63
C ASP A 135 -11.59 8.18 2.83
N ILE A 136 -10.75 7.38 3.50
CA ILE A 136 -11.13 6.65 4.72
C ILE A 136 -10.23 7.04 5.90
N GLU A 137 -10.75 6.90 7.12
CA GLU A 137 -10.00 7.26 8.31
C GLU A 137 -8.82 6.32 8.55
N VAL A 138 -7.63 6.89 8.74
CA VAL A 138 -6.44 6.16 9.20
C VAL A 138 -6.37 6.26 10.72
N THR A 139 -6.75 5.18 11.41
CA THR A 139 -6.81 5.13 12.88
C THR A 139 -5.46 4.87 13.52
N GLN A 140 -4.53 4.27 12.78
CA GLN A 140 -3.13 4.11 13.18
C GLN A 140 -2.23 4.29 11.97
N SER A 141 -1.20 5.11 12.08
CA SER A 141 -0.24 5.37 11.01
C SER A 141 1.19 5.10 11.49
N PRO A 142 2.10 4.64 10.62
CA PRO A 142 3.53 4.61 10.89
C PRO A 142 4.05 5.99 11.34
N PRO A 143 5.09 6.03 12.19
CA PRO A 143 5.67 7.30 12.63
C PRO A 143 6.31 8.05 11.47
N GLY A 144 6.55 9.34 11.66
CA GLY A 144 7.24 10.20 10.70
C GLY A 144 6.65 11.60 10.62
N GLU A 145 7.44 12.52 10.06
CA GLU A 145 7.04 13.90 9.76
C GLU A 145 7.28 14.15 8.28
N ASP A 146 6.29 14.64 7.54
CA ASP A 146 6.37 14.83 6.08
C ASP A 146 6.87 13.60 5.32
N SER A 147 6.38 12.42 5.74
CA SER A 147 6.79 11.12 5.23
C SER A 147 8.24 10.77 5.52
N ARG A 148 8.88 11.34 6.56
CA ARG A 148 10.29 11.13 6.88
C ARG A 148 10.47 10.62 8.31
N ASP A 149 11.21 9.53 8.46
CA ASP A 149 11.77 9.01 9.71
C ASP A 149 13.03 8.20 9.40
N ARG A 150 14.21 8.62 9.89
CA ARG A 150 15.45 7.87 9.63
C ARG A 150 15.65 6.69 10.59
N ASP A 151 15.02 6.75 11.75
CA ASP A 151 15.21 5.76 12.80
C ASP A 151 14.37 4.51 12.51
N GLY A 152 13.26 4.66 11.77
CA GLY A 152 12.41 3.58 11.28
C GLY A 152 12.88 2.87 10.01
N ASN A 153 14.11 3.04 9.54
CA ASN A 153 14.59 2.29 8.37
C ASN A 153 14.56 0.78 8.64
N GLU A 154 14.23 0.00 7.61
CA GLU A 154 14.25 -1.47 7.64
C GLU A 154 13.36 -2.03 8.77
N THR A 155 12.25 -1.34 9.06
CA THR A 155 11.38 -1.63 10.21
C THR A 155 9.93 -1.76 9.78
N ASP A 156 9.23 -2.71 10.40
CA ASP A 156 7.80 -2.88 10.23
C ASP A 156 7.02 -2.01 11.22
N PHE A 157 6.00 -1.33 10.71
CA PHE A 157 5.10 -0.49 11.49
C PHE A 157 3.64 -0.86 11.22
N PRO A 158 2.77 -0.76 12.24
CA PRO A 158 1.35 -0.94 12.04
C PRO A 158 0.75 0.24 11.25
N LEU A 159 -0.17 -0.08 10.35
CA LEU A 159 -1.03 0.85 9.63
C LEU A 159 -2.46 0.31 9.73
N THR A 160 -3.43 1.11 10.14
CA THR A 160 -4.83 0.67 10.25
C THR A 160 -5.74 1.70 9.63
N ALA A 161 -6.66 1.24 8.79
CA ALA A 161 -7.67 2.07 8.14
C ALA A 161 -9.07 1.55 8.48
N ALA A 162 -9.97 2.46 8.86
CA ALA A 162 -11.35 2.14 9.17
C ALA A 162 -12.16 1.97 7.88
N ILE A 163 -13.02 0.95 7.85
CA ILE A 163 -13.96 0.73 6.74
C ILE A 163 -15.24 1.52 7.04
N PRO A 164 -15.75 2.35 6.12
CA PRO A 164 -16.99 3.10 6.34
C PRO A 164 -18.16 2.20 6.74
N ALA A 165 -19.05 2.71 7.60
CA ALA A 165 -20.21 1.96 8.10
C ALA A 165 -21.25 1.61 7.02
N ASP A 166 -21.23 2.36 5.92
CA ASP A 166 -22.06 2.21 4.73
C ASP A 166 -21.26 1.67 3.53
N GLN A 167 -20.05 1.15 3.76
CA GLN A 167 -19.23 0.59 2.69
C GLN A 167 -19.90 -0.65 2.08
N GLU A 168 -20.11 -0.60 0.77
CA GLU A 168 -20.51 -1.74 -0.04
C GLU A 168 -19.39 -2.06 -1.03
N CYS A 169 -18.95 -3.31 -1.06
CA CYS A 169 -17.98 -3.79 -2.05
C CYS A 169 -18.72 -4.52 -3.17
N THR A 170 -18.58 -4.04 -4.40
CA THR A 170 -19.29 -4.58 -5.56
C THR A 170 -18.35 -5.10 -6.65
N GLY A 171 -17.04 -4.98 -6.45
CA GLY A 171 -16.06 -5.45 -7.41
C GLY A 171 -16.02 -6.97 -7.53
N THR A 172 -15.69 -7.43 -8.73
CA THR A 172 -15.25 -8.81 -8.98
C THR A 172 -13.81 -8.74 -9.46
N VAL A 173 -12.90 -9.35 -8.70
CA VAL A 173 -11.45 -9.34 -8.98
C VAL A 173 -10.89 -10.72 -8.74
N ALA A 174 -10.09 -11.26 -9.66
CA ALA A 174 -9.48 -12.59 -9.55
C ALA A 174 -10.49 -13.71 -9.26
N GLY A 175 -11.73 -13.56 -9.74
CA GLY A 175 -12.82 -14.50 -9.49
C GLY A 175 -13.42 -14.42 -8.08
N GLN A 176 -13.01 -13.45 -7.27
CA GLN A 176 -13.63 -13.12 -5.99
C GLN A 176 -14.66 -12.01 -6.17
N ASP A 177 -15.86 -12.22 -5.65
CA ASP A 177 -16.93 -11.22 -5.62
C ASP A 177 -16.90 -10.40 -4.33
N ASN A 178 -17.53 -9.22 -4.38
CA ASN A 178 -17.63 -8.26 -3.28
C ASN A 178 -16.25 -7.75 -2.82
N VAL A 179 -15.38 -7.46 -3.78
CA VAL A 179 -14.04 -6.90 -3.54
C VAL A 179 -14.10 -5.38 -3.54
N CYS A 180 -13.54 -4.77 -2.51
CA CYS A 180 -13.11 -3.37 -2.51
C CYS A 180 -11.58 -3.31 -2.63
N LEU A 181 -11.05 -2.16 -3.01
CA LEU A 181 -9.62 -1.91 -2.98
C LEU A 181 -9.31 -0.84 -1.94
N VAL A 182 -8.42 -1.14 -0.99
CA VAL A 182 -7.92 -0.15 -0.03
C VAL A 182 -6.55 0.32 -0.47
N ARG A 183 -6.45 1.58 -0.87
CA ARG A 183 -5.20 2.22 -1.23
C ARG A 183 -4.70 3.04 -0.06
N CYS A 184 -3.47 2.79 0.37
CA CYS A 184 -2.80 3.61 1.37
C CYS A 184 -1.49 4.14 0.80
N GLN A 185 -1.22 5.43 1.04
CA GLN A 185 -0.02 6.10 0.55
C GLN A 185 0.44 7.21 1.50
N ASN A 186 1.75 7.48 1.53
CA ASN A 186 2.29 8.65 2.22
C ASN A 186 2.41 9.88 1.30
N GLY A 187 2.77 11.04 1.86
CA GLY A 187 2.92 12.31 1.14
C GLY A 187 4.28 12.52 0.45
N ALA A 188 5.08 11.47 0.23
CA ALA A 188 6.45 11.63 -0.24
C ALA A 188 6.54 12.22 -1.67
N ARG A 189 7.39 13.24 -1.83
CA ARG A 189 7.61 13.90 -3.14
C ARG A 189 8.39 13.09 -4.16
N ALA A 190 9.03 11.98 -3.79
CA ALA A 190 9.64 11.06 -4.75
C ALA A 190 8.61 10.14 -5.43
N GLY A 191 7.37 10.18 -4.93
CA GLY A 191 6.23 9.35 -5.27
C GLY A 191 5.50 9.05 -3.97
N PRO A 192 4.18 9.24 -3.84
CA PRO A 192 3.48 8.62 -2.73
C PRO A 192 3.78 7.12 -2.73
N PHE A 193 4.25 6.57 -1.61
CA PHE A 193 4.59 5.16 -1.47
C PHE A 193 3.61 4.46 -0.54
N GLY A 194 3.36 3.18 -0.79
CA GLY A 194 2.45 2.36 -0.01
C GLY A 194 1.97 1.18 -0.84
N GLY A 195 0.66 1.10 -1.09
CA GLY A 195 0.11 0.06 -1.94
C GLY A 195 -1.41 0.03 -1.98
N VAL A 196 -1.94 -0.86 -2.81
CA VAL A 196 -3.36 -1.18 -2.91
C VAL A 196 -3.57 -2.60 -2.40
N VAL A 197 -4.40 -2.77 -1.39
CA VAL A 197 -4.76 -4.06 -0.79
C VAL A 197 -6.18 -4.41 -1.25
N PRO A 198 -6.39 -5.47 -2.03
CA PRO A 198 -7.73 -6.01 -2.28
C PRO A 198 -8.29 -6.56 -0.97
N VAL A 199 -9.49 -6.12 -0.59
CA VAL A 199 -10.23 -6.62 0.57
C VAL A 199 -11.57 -7.12 0.10
N GLN A 200 -12.14 -8.12 0.78
CA GLN A 200 -13.43 -8.68 0.44
C GLN A 200 -14.41 -8.40 1.56
N SER A 201 -15.59 -7.86 1.24
CA SER A 201 -16.62 -7.69 2.25
C SER A 201 -17.12 -9.06 2.69
N LYS A 202 -17.06 -9.35 3.99
CA LYS A 202 -17.71 -10.53 4.53
C LYS A 202 -19.22 -10.32 4.48
N SER A 203 -19.89 -11.06 3.61
CA SER A 203 -21.34 -10.95 3.43
C SER A 203 -22.08 -11.41 4.71
N PRO A 204 -22.95 -10.58 5.32
CA PRO A 204 -23.69 -10.96 6.53
C PRO A 204 -24.61 -12.18 6.31
N LEU A 205 -25.00 -12.45 5.06
CA LEU A 205 -25.97 -13.48 4.71
C LEU A 205 -25.42 -14.91 4.80
N MET A 206 -24.08 -15.11 4.79
CA MET A 206 -23.49 -16.45 4.92
C MET A 206 -23.39 -16.91 6.37
N ASP A 207 -23.17 -16.00 7.33
CA ASP A 207 -23.16 -16.34 8.76
C ASP A 207 -24.56 -16.77 9.24
N TYR A 208 -25.64 -16.18 8.69
CA TYR A 208 -27.01 -16.64 8.99
C TYR A 208 -27.34 -18.01 8.41
N LEU A 209 -26.75 -18.39 7.27
CA LEU A 209 -27.02 -19.69 6.66
C LEU A 209 -26.31 -20.82 7.40
N GLU A 210 -25.07 -20.61 7.87
CA GLU A 210 -24.37 -21.60 8.72
C GLU A 210 -25.07 -21.81 10.06
N VAL A 211 -25.54 -20.74 10.72
CA VAL A 211 -26.31 -20.85 11.98
C VAL A 211 -27.60 -21.66 11.79
N ILE A 212 -28.30 -21.51 10.66
CA ILE A 212 -29.54 -22.27 10.36
C ILE A 212 -29.25 -23.76 10.09
N VAL A 213 -28.05 -24.12 9.62
CA VAL A 213 -27.69 -25.51 9.29
C VAL A 213 -27.16 -26.27 10.52
N VAL A 214 -26.48 -25.59 11.46
CA VAL A 214 -25.97 -26.22 12.69
C VAL A 214 -27.08 -26.49 13.72
N ASP A 215 -28.20 -25.77 13.66
CA ASP A 215 -29.35 -25.92 14.57
C ASP A 215 -30.44 -26.88 14.04
N ARG A 216 -30.07 -27.84 13.17
CA ARG A 216 -30.94 -28.91 12.68
C ARG A 216 -30.37 -30.31 12.88
#